data_AF-A0A5R9G995-F1
#
_entry.id   AF-A0A5R9G995-F1
#
_cell.length_a   1.000
_cell.length_b   1.000
_cell.length_c   1.000
_cell.angle_alpha   90.00
_cell.angle_beta   90.00
_cell.angle_gamma   90.00
#
_symmetry.space_group_name_H-M   'P 1'
#
loop_
_entity.id
_entity.type
_entity.pdbx_description
1 polymer ?
#
loop_
_entity_poly.entity_id
_entity_poly.type
_entity_poly.pdbx_seq_one_letter_code
_entity_poly.pdbx_strand_id
1 'polypeptide(L)'
;MNLQQVIKWLGMICILAGIARIGMTPTSIVWGTDSPQELTFGFIACILMSVGTIAAYLVQSRETGVTGFITTLAIIVANIVTTAMVWATFVFGADGPMPEGVLVDVTRMINMIGMMLGSLVFAILTFRANVFPRWVPALLVLMLISIFLPIEDNKYFAAFWGIAYVGMGYCIWAGKLNQSSAKKDAALSA
;
A
#
# COMPACT_ATOMS: atom_id res chain seq x y z
N MET A 1 -16.57 -19.67 8.13
CA MET A 1 -15.44 -19.18 7.30
C MET A 1 -14.17 -19.27 8.14
N ASN A 2 -13.14 -19.98 7.68
CA ASN A 2 -11.89 -20.15 8.44
C ASN A 2 -10.96 -18.93 8.24
N LEU A 3 -10.17 -18.56 9.25
CA LEU A 3 -9.19 -17.46 9.21
C LEU A 3 -8.29 -17.52 7.95
N GLN A 4 -7.84 -18.71 7.54
CA GLN A 4 -7.04 -18.87 6.32
C GLN A 4 -7.79 -18.44 5.05
N GLN A 5 -9.10 -18.71 4.98
CA GLN A 5 -9.93 -18.25 3.86
C GLN A 5 -10.06 -16.73 3.87
N VAL A 6 -10.25 -16.12 5.05
CA VAL A 6 -10.30 -14.65 5.19
C VAL A 6 -9.00 -14.02 4.70
N ILE A 7 -7.84 -14.55 5.11
CA ILE A 7 -6.53 -14.06 4.67
C ILE A 7 -6.38 -14.15 3.15
N LYS A 8 -6.82 -15.25 2.51
CA LYS A 8 -6.80 -15.37 1.05
C LYS A 8 -7.71 -14.36 0.35
N TRP A 9 -8.89 -14.09 0.90
CA TRP A 9 -9.80 -13.06 0.37
C TRP A 9 -9.20 -11.66 0.50
N LEU A 10 -8.61 -11.33 1.65
CA LEU A 10 -7.89 -10.08 1.84
C LEU A 10 -6.66 -9.97 0.94
N GLY A 11 -5.99 -11.10 0.64
CA GLY A 11 -4.93 -11.20 -0.36
C GLY A 11 -5.42 -10.82 -1.76
N MET A 12 -6.60 -11.27 -2.18
CA MET A 12 -7.21 -10.85 -3.46
C MET A 12 -7.54 -9.36 -3.47
N ILE A 13 -8.05 -8.81 -2.37
CA ILE A 13 -8.26 -7.36 -2.24
C ILE A 13 -6.94 -6.61 -2.42
N CYS A 14 -5.84 -7.11 -1.86
CA CYS A 14 -4.50 -6.54 -2.03
C CYS A 14 -4.03 -6.58 -3.50
N ILE A 15 -4.34 -7.64 -4.25
CA ILE A 15 -4.08 -7.71 -5.70
C ILE A 15 -4.86 -6.62 -6.43
N LEU A 16 -6.17 -6.53 -6.20
CA LEU A 16 -7.04 -5.54 -6.84
C LEU A 16 -6.61 -4.11 -6.50
N ALA A 17 -6.21 -3.88 -5.25
CA ALA A 17 -5.65 -2.62 -4.78
C ALA A 17 -4.40 -2.23 -5.58
N GLY A 18 -3.49 -3.17 -5.78
CA GLY A 18 -2.27 -2.98 -6.55
C GLY A 18 -2.55 -2.69 -8.03
N ILE A 19 -3.47 -3.44 -8.66
CA ILE A 19 -3.90 -3.20 -10.06
C ILE A 19 -4.50 -1.81 -10.21
N ALA A 20 -5.41 -1.42 -9.30
CA ALA A 20 -6.00 -0.10 -9.31
C ALA A 20 -4.93 0.99 -9.19
N ARG A 21 -3.94 0.80 -8.30
CA ARG A 21 -2.84 1.76 -8.13
C ARG A 21 -1.95 1.86 -9.38
N ILE A 22 -1.63 0.73 -10.02
CA ILE A 22 -0.90 0.73 -11.30
C ILE A 22 -1.67 1.51 -12.36
N GLY A 23 -3.01 1.45 -12.36
CA GLY A 23 -3.88 2.15 -13.31
C GLY A 23 -3.75 3.68 -13.29
N MET A 24 -3.26 4.29 -12.20
CA MET A 24 -3.00 5.74 -12.14
C MET A 24 -1.93 6.17 -13.16
N THR A 25 -0.84 5.42 -13.30
CA THR A 25 0.29 5.78 -14.16
C THR A 25 -0.07 5.88 -15.65
N PRO A 26 -0.70 4.88 -16.30
CA PRO A 26 -1.06 5.01 -17.72
C PRO A 26 -2.18 6.04 -17.93
N THR A 27 -3.09 6.21 -16.96
CA THR A 27 -4.17 7.21 -17.11
C THR A 27 -3.66 8.63 -16.99
N SER A 28 -2.69 8.91 -16.11
CA SER A 28 -2.05 10.23 -16.03
C SER A 28 -1.18 10.54 -17.25
N ILE A 29 -0.57 9.53 -17.87
CA ILE A 29 0.19 9.70 -19.12
C ILE A 29 -0.74 10.05 -20.30
N VAL A 30 -1.92 9.43 -20.39
CA VAL A 30 -2.83 9.60 -21.54
C VAL A 30 -3.75 10.81 -21.38
N TRP A 31 -4.29 11.03 -20.18
CA TRP A 31 -5.28 12.09 -19.90
C TRP A 31 -4.72 13.29 -19.12
N GLY A 32 -3.45 13.22 -18.71
CA GLY A 32 -2.82 14.26 -17.89
C GLY A 32 -2.97 13.99 -16.39
N THR A 33 -2.10 14.66 -15.62
CA THR A 33 -2.07 14.62 -14.16
C THR A 33 -3.33 15.25 -13.57
N ASP A 34 -3.87 14.65 -12.51
CA ASP A 34 -5.14 15.02 -11.87
C ASP A 34 -6.37 14.90 -12.78
N SER A 35 -6.27 14.08 -13.85
CA SER A 35 -7.42 13.73 -14.67
C SER A 35 -8.43 12.87 -13.89
N PRO A 36 -9.74 12.93 -14.22
CA PRO A 36 -10.75 12.11 -13.56
C PRO A 36 -10.45 10.60 -13.60
N GLN A 37 -9.80 10.13 -14.66
CA GLN A 37 -9.40 8.73 -14.85
C GLN A 37 -8.32 8.34 -13.83
N GLU A 38 -7.26 9.15 -13.71
CA GLU A 38 -6.19 8.93 -12.72
C GLU A 38 -6.75 8.95 -11.31
N LEU A 39 -7.53 9.99 -10.97
CA LEU A 39 -8.11 10.15 -9.64
C LEU A 39 -9.05 8.98 -9.31
N THR A 40 -9.79 8.42 -10.29
CA THR A 40 -10.69 7.27 -10.06
C THR A 40 -9.89 6.05 -9.61
N PHE A 41 -8.81 5.76 -10.33
CA PHE A 41 -7.89 4.68 -9.98
C PHE A 41 -7.24 4.93 -8.62
N GLY A 42 -6.82 6.17 -8.33
CA GLY A 42 -6.23 6.56 -7.06
C GLY A 42 -7.19 6.40 -5.88
N PHE A 43 -8.44 6.79 -6.04
CA PHE A 43 -9.49 6.67 -5.02
C PHE A 43 -9.78 5.21 -4.68
N ILE A 44 -10.05 4.39 -5.71
CA ILE A 44 -10.30 2.95 -5.55
C ILE A 44 -9.08 2.27 -4.92
N ALA A 45 -7.87 2.61 -5.38
CA ALA A 45 -6.64 2.07 -4.84
C ALA A 45 -6.51 2.36 -3.34
N CYS A 46 -6.65 3.62 -2.89
CA CYS A 46 -6.48 3.96 -1.47
C CYS A 46 -7.43 3.18 -0.54
N ILE A 47 -8.69 3.00 -0.95
CA ILE A 47 -9.69 2.24 -0.18
C ILE A 47 -9.28 0.77 -0.10
N LEU A 48 -8.98 0.14 -1.24
CA LEU A 48 -8.62 -1.27 -1.28
C LEU A 48 -7.26 -1.53 -0.61
N MET A 49 -6.30 -0.60 -0.72
CA MET A 49 -4.99 -0.70 -0.07
C MET A 49 -5.12 -0.62 1.45
N SER A 50 -6.02 0.23 1.98
CA SER A 50 -6.31 0.29 3.42
C SER A 50 -6.72 -1.08 3.95
N VAL A 51 -7.60 -1.79 3.23
CA VAL A 51 -8.03 -3.15 3.61
C VAL A 51 -6.94 -4.19 3.32
N GLY A 52 -6.28 -4.13 2.17
CA GLY A 52 -5.27 -5.10 1.73
C GLY A 52 -4.00 -5.10 2.59
N THR A 53 -3.63 -3.96 3.17
CA THR A 53 -2.47 -3.86 4.08
C THR A 53 -2.67 -4.69 5.35
N ILE A 54 -3.93 -4.87 5.80
CA ILE A 54 -4.26 -5.75 6.92
C ILE A 54 -3.84 -7.19 6.60
N ALA A 55 -4.08 -7.66 5.37
CA ALA A 55 -3.67 -9.00 4.91
C ALA A 55 -2.16 -9.19 5.03
N ALA A 56 -1.40 -8.20 4.57
CA ALA A 56 0.05 -8.21 4.60
C ALA A 56 0.60 -8.27 6.03
N TYR A 57 -0.01 -7.54 6.96
CA TYR A 57 0.30 -7.64 8.39
C TYR A 57 -0.04 -9.02 8.95
N LEU A 58 -1.23 -9.55 8.72
CA LEU A 58 -1.68 -10.82 9.31
C LEU A 58 -0.70 -11.96 9.04
N VAL A 59 -0.16 -12.04 7.82
CA VAL A 59 0.77 -13.12 7.44
C VAL A 59 2.18 -12.96 8.00
N GLN A 60 2.60 -11.75 8.39
CA GLN A 60 3.92 -11.49 8.98
C GLN A 60 3.85 -11.02 10.45
N SER A 61 2.66 -11.05 11.06
CA SER A 61 2.39 -10.52 12.40
C SER A 61 3.21 -11.21 13.48
N ARG A 62 3.45 -12.52 13.34
CA ARG A 62 4.29 -13.31 14.26
C ARG A 62 5.75 -12.84 14.30
N GLU A 63 6.27 -12.37 13.17
CA GLU A 63 7.69 -11.99 13.02
C GLU A 63 7.91 -10.49 13.25
N THR A 64 6.90 -9.67 12.95
CA THR A 64 7.00 -8.19 13.01
C THR A 64 6.40 -7.58 14.28
N GLY A 65 5.55 -8.34 14.98
CA GLY A 65 4.98 -7.96 16.27
C GLY A 65 4.25 -6.61 16.26
N VAL A 66 4.34 -5.91 17.40
CA VAL A 66 3.65 -4.62 17.62
C VAL A 66 4.17 -3.53 16.68
N THR A 67 5.46 -3.54 16.33
CA THR A 67 6.00 -2.56 15.38
C THR A 67 5.35 -2.73 14.01
N GLY A 68 5.22 -3.97 13.53
CA GLY A 68 4.50 -4.26 12.28
C GLY A 68 3.04 -3.79 12.31
N PHE A 69 2.38 -3.92 13.46
CA PHE A 69 1.02 -3.43 13.66
C PHE A 69 0.93 -1.90 13.57
N ILE A 70 1.76 -1.18 14.33
CA ILE A 70 1.78 0.30 14.35
C ILE A 70 2.05 0.84 12.94
N THR A 71 3.02 0.26 12.25
CA THR A 71 3.36 0.65 10.89
C THR A 71 2.21 0.41 9.91
N THR A 72 1.53 -0.73 10.03
CA THR A 72 0.35 -1.04 9.22
C THR A 72 -0.78 -0.04 9.46
N LEU A 73 -1.05 0.31 10.72
CA LEU A 73 -2.03 1.34 11.05
C LEU A 73 -1.65 2.70 10.48
N ALA A 74 -0.38 3.10 10.56
CA ALA A 74 0.10 4.36 9.99
C ALA A 74 -0.13 4.42 8.47
N ILE A 75 0.13 3.33 7.75
CA ILE A 75 -0.14 3.21 6.30
C ILE A 75 -1.65 3.28 6.02
N ILE A 76 -2.48 2.63 6.83
CA ILE A 76 -3.94 2.67 6.67
C ILE A 76 -4.47 4.09 6.86
N VAL A 77 -4.06 4.77 7.94
CA VAL A 77 -4.45 6.17 8.20
C VAL A 77 -4.00 7.06 7.05
N ALA A 78 -2.77 6.89 6.55
CA ALA A 78 -2.29 7.65 5.40
C ALA A 78 -3.13 7.40 4.14
N ASN A 79 -3.49 6.15 3.83
CA ASN A 79 -4.38 5.84 2.71
C ASN A 79 -5.78 6.46 2.88
N ILE A 80 -6.33 6.49 4.10
CA ILE A 80 -7.61 7.16 4.37
C ILE A 80 -7.52 8.65 4.08
N VAL A 81 -6.47 9.32 4.57
CA VAL A 81 -6.26 10.76 4.28
C VAL A 81 -6.05 10.98 2.77
N THR A 82 -5.31 10.10 2.10
CA THR A 82 -5.10 10.18 0.63
C THR A 82 -6.42 10.03 -0.11
N THR A 83 -7.29 9.12 0.32
CA THR A 83 -8.65 8.96 -0.22
C THR A 83 -9.42 10.27 -0.14
N ALA A 84 -9.38 10.94 1.01
CA ALA A 84 -10.07 12.21 1.22
C ALA A 84 -9.49 13.33 0.34
N MET A 85 -8.17 13.38 0.16
CA MET A 85 -7.49 14.35 -0.72
C MET A 85 -7.86 14.12 -2.19
N VAL A 86 -7.79 12.88 -2.68
CA VAL A 86 -8.19 12.53 -4.05
C VAL A 86 -9.66 12.86 -4.29
N TRP A 87 -10.53 12.59 -3.31
CA TRP A 87 -11.94 12.97 -3.37
C TRP A 87 -12.15 14.49 -3.43
N ALA A 88 -11.38 15.26 -2.66
CA ALA A 88 -11.46 16.72 -2.71
C ALA A 88 -11.07 17.24 -4.11
N THR A 89 -9.98 16.74 -4.70
CA THR A 89 -9.57 17.08 -6.07
C THR A 89 -10.65 16.71 -7.10
N PHE A 90 -11.34 15.59 -6.90
CA PHE A 90 -12.48 15.21 -7.75
C PHE A 90 -13.63 16.22 -7.74
N VAL A 91 -13.98 16.73 -6.56
CA VAL A 91 -15.14 17.61 -6.38
C VAL A 91 -14.81 19.04 -6.80
N PHE A 92 -13.61 19.52 -6.48
CA PHE A 92 -13.23 20.92 -6.66
C PHE A 92 -12.32 21.17 -7.87
N GLY A 93 -11.81 20.12 -8.52
CA GLY A 93 -10.80 20.22 -9.57
C GLY A 93 -9.39 20.45 -9.00
N ALA A 94 -8.38 20.32 -9.88
CA ALA A 94 -6.96 20.53 -9.51
C ALA A 94 -6.69 21.96 -9.01
N ASP A 95 -7.39 22.95 -9.56
CA ASP A 95 -7.30 24.37 -9.17
C ASP A 95 -8.29 24.74 -8.05
N GLY A 96 -8.90 23.74 -7.41
CA GLY A 96 -9.84 23.94 -6.33
C GLY A 96 -9.21 24.65 -5.12
N PRO A 97 -10.00 25.37 -4.30
CA PRO A 97 -9.49 26.04 -3.12
C PRO A 97 -8.89 25.01 -2.14
N MET A 98 -7.60 25.14 -1.84
CA MET A 98 -6.96 24.36 -0.79
C MET A 98 -7.38 24.93 0.57
N PRO A 99 -8.11 24.18 1.41
CA PRO A 99 -8.44 24.65 2.75
C PRO A 99 -7.15 24.80 3.56
N GLU A 100 -6.97 25.97 4.16
CA GLU A 100 -5.86 26.28 5.06
C GLU A 100 -6.28 26.09 6.53
N GLY A 101 -5.31 25.80 7.39
CA GLY A 101 -5.51 25.76 8.84
C GLY A 101 -4.74 24.64 9.52
N VAL A 102 -4.49 24.83 10.82
CA VAL A 102 -3.67 23.93 11.64
C VAL A 102 -4.12 22.47 11.56
N LEU A 103 -5.43 22.21 11.56
CA LEU A 103 -5.93 20.84 11.43
C LEU A 103 -5.63 20.21 10.07
N VAL A 104 -5.69 20.99 8.98
CA VAL A 104 -5.37 20.50 7.64
C VAL A 104 -3.87 20.21 7.54
N ASP A 105 -3.03 21.09 8.07
CA ASP A 105 -1.58 20.92 8.06
C ASP A 105 -1.15 19.70 8.86
N VAL A 106 -1.70 19.52 10.07
CA VAL A 106 -1.45 18.33 10.89
C VAL A 106 -1.90 17.05 10.17
N THR A 107 -3.07 17.08 9.51
CA THR A 107 -3.58 15.91 8.77
C THR A 107 -2.68 15.56 7.58
N ARG A 108 -2.16 16.57 6.84
CA ARG A 108 -1.18 16.38 5.76
C ARG A 108 0.15 15.85 6.27
N MET A 109 0.64 16.33 7.41
CA MET A 109 1.84 15.81 8.06
C MET A 109 1.67 14.34 8.47
N ILE A 110 0.53 13.98 9.08
CA ILE A 110 0.20 12.60 9.44
C ILE A 110 0.18 11.71 8.20
N ASN A 111 -0.40 12.18 7.09
CA ASN A 111 -0.41 11.46 5.82
C ASN A 111 1.02 11.21 5.32
N MET A 112 1.85 12.24 5.26
CA MET A 112 3.23 12.13 4.77
C MET A 112 4.06 11.17 5.63
N ILE A 113 3.98 11.29 6.97
CA ILE A 113 4.67 10.40 7.90
C ILE A 113 4.15 8.97 7.76
N GLY A 114 2.83 8.79 7.79
CA GLY A 114 2.23 7.46 7.71
C GLY A 114 2.50 6.76 6.37
N MET A 115 2.56 7.52 5.28
CA MET A 115 2.87 6.97 3.96
C MET A 115 4.36 6.70 3.79
N MET A 116 5.22 7.69 4.01
CA MET A 116 6.66 7.56 3.76
C MET A 116 7.35 6.74 4.84
N LEU A 117 7.29 7.19 6.09
CA LEU A 117 7.95 6.53 7.20
C LEU A 117 7.29 5.18 7.47
N GLY A 118 5.96 5.12 7.41
CA GLY A 118 5.23 3.86 7.53
C GLY A 118 5.65 2.85 6.46
N SER A 119 5.63 3.21 5.17
CA SER A 119 6.04 2.28 4.11
C SER A 119 7.52 1.86 4.21
N LEU A 120 8.40 2.77 4.61
CA LEU A 120 9.83 2.47 4.78
C LEU A 120 10.04 1.45 5.91
N VAL A 121 9.48 1.71 7.09
CA VAL A 121 9.57 0.80 8.22
C VAL A 121 8.92 -0.53 7.87
N PHE A 122 7.78 -0.52 7.16
CA PHE A 122 7.10 -1.73 6.72
C PHE A 122 7.99 -2.56 5.80
N ALA A 123 8.61 -1.93 4.80
CA ALA A 123 9.53 -2.60 3.89
C ALA A 123 10.72 -3.24 4.63
N ILE A 124 11.31 -2.53 5.60
CA ILE A 124 12.40 -3.04 6.42
C ILE A 124 11.94 -4.25 7.25
N LEU A 125 10.78 -4.15 7.90
CA LEU A 125 10.21 -5.24 8.70
C LEU A 125 9.87 -6.45 7.83
N THR A 126 9.25 -6.25 6.67
CA THR A 126 8.94 -7.30 5.71
C THR A 126 10.21 -7.97 5.18
N PHE A 127 11.27 -7.20 4.90
CA PHE A 127 12.56 -7.72 4.49
C PHE A 127 13.21 -8.58 5.59
N ARG A 128 13.20 -8.09 6.84
CA ARG A 128 13.78 -8.80 8.00
C ARG A 128 12.99 -10.05 8.37
N ALA A 129 11.67 -9.99 8.33
CA ALA A 129 10.78 -11.12 8.61
C ALA A 129 10.93 -12.25 7.58
N ASN A 130 11.39 -11.93 6.36
CA ASN A 130 11.59 -12.89 5.27
C ASN A 130 10.34 -13.74 4.99
N VAL A 131 9.15 -13.16 5.17
CA VAL A 131 7.85 -13.81 4.91
C VAL A 131 7.52 -13.74 3.42
N PHE A 132 7.81 -12.60 2.80
CA PHE A 132 7.65 -12.37 1.37
C PHE A 132 8.98 -12.54 0.63
N PRO A 133 8.95 -12.83 -0.68
CA PRO A 133 10.13 -12.72 -1.54
C PRO A 133 10.75 -11.32 -1.47
N ARG A 134 12.08 -11.22 -1.46
CA ARG A 134 12.81 -9.95 -1.25
C ARG A 134 12.52 -8.86 -2.29
N TRP A 135 12.05 -9.24 -3.48
CA TRP A 135 11.66 -8.27 -4.51
C TRP A 135 10.45 -7.42 -4.07
N VAL A 136 9.56 -7.95 -3.21
CA VAL A 136 8.38 -7.25 -2.72
C VAL A 136 8.75 -6.03 -1.86
N PRO A 137 9.52 -6.16 -0.76
CA PRO A 137 9.97 -4.99 -0.01
C PRO A 137 10.95 -4.12 -0.82
N ALA A 138 11.71 -4.68 -1.77
CA ALA A 138 12.54 -3.88 -2.66
C ALA A 138 11.70 -2.92 -3.53
N LEU A 139 10.52 -3.34 -4.02
CA LEU A 139 9.60 -2.47 -4.75
C LEU A 139 9.01 -1.36 -3.87
N LEU A 140 8.72 -1.63 -2.60
CA LEU A 140 8.28 -0.58 -1.67
C LEU A 140 9.38 0.45 -1.42
N VAL A 141 10.64 0.03 -1.35
CA VAL A 141 11.78 0.96 -1.28
C VAL A 141 11.94 1.71 -2.60
N LEU A 142 11.79 1.03 -3.75
CA LEU A 142 11.89 1.63 -5.07
C LEU A 142 10.81 2.70 -5.30
N MET A 143 9.59 2.46 -4.80
CA MET A 143 8.53 3.46 -4.72
C MET A 143 9.01 4.72 -3.99
N LEU A 144 9.62 4.61 -2.81
CA LEU A 144 10.11 5.77 -2.06
C LEU A 144 11.25 6.49 -2.77
N ILE A 145 12.17 5.75 -3.38
CA ILE A 145 13.28 6.32 -4.16
C ILE A 145 12.75 7.04 -5.40
N SER A 146 11.64 6.59 -5.99
CA SER A 146 11.09 7.18 -7.20
C SER A 146 10.64 8.64 -7.04
N ILE A 147 10.40 9.10 -5.80
CA ILE A 147 10.09 10.51 -5.49
C ILE A 147 11.26 11.44 -5.83
N PHE A 148 12.48 10.92 -5.83
CA PHE A 148 13.69 11.69 -6.12
C PHE A 148 14.10 11.59 -7.61
N LEU A 149 13.36 10.85 -8.43
CA LEU A 149 13.63 10.79 -9.86
C LEU A 149 13.10 12.07 -10.53
N PRO A 150 13.88 12.73 -11.40
CA PRO A 150 13.46 13.93 -12.12
C PRO A 150 12.53 13.55 -13.29
N ILE A 151 11.42 12.90 -12.97
CA ILE A 151 10.40 12.46 -13.92
C ILE A 151 9.13 13.22 -13.56
N GLU A 152 8.53 13.85 -14.56
CA GLU A 152 7.33 14.68 -14.42
C GLU A 152 6.25 13.97 -13.57
N ASP A 153 5.75 14.68 -12.56
CA ASP A 153 4.69 14.28 -11.63
C ASP A 153 4.89 12.94 -10.90
N ASN A 154 6.12 12.44 -10.79
CA ASN A 154 6.42 11.19 -10.09
C ASN A 154 5.56 10.00 -10.57
N LYS A 155 5.22 9.95 -11.86
CA LYS A 155 4.24 8.99 -12.43
C LYS A 155 4.55 7.52 -12.13
N TYR A 156 5.82 7.16 -11.89
CA TYR A 156 6.25 5.81 -11.54
C TYR A 156 6.06 5.43 -10.07
N PHE A 157 5.82 6.40 -9.18
CA PHE A 157 5.53 6.15 -7.77
C PHE A 157 4.34 5.20 -7.60
N ALA A 158 3.23 5.53 -8.27
CA ALA A 158 2.02 4.71 -8.25
C ALA A 158 2.25 3.32 -8.86
N ALA A 159 3.02 3.22 -9.94
CA ALA A 159 3.36 1.94 -10.56
C ALA A 159 4.11 1.01 -9.59
N PHE A 160 5.22 1.45 -9.00
CA PHE A 160 5.99 0.61 -8.07
C PHE A 160 5.20 0.25 -6.83
N TRP A 161 4.43 1.19 -6.30
CA TRP A 161 3.55 0.94 -5.16
C TRP A 161 2.52 -0.15 -5.46
N GLY A 162 1.88 -0.04 -6.63
CA GLY A 162 0.88 -1.01 -7.06
C GLY A 162 1.47 -2.39 -7.34
N ILE A 163 2.63 -2.48 -8.00
CA ILE A 163 3.30 -3.77 -8.24
C ILE A 163 3.68 -4.43 -6.91
N ALA A 164 4.13 -3.67 -5.91
CA ALA A 164 4.41 -4.21 -4.58
C ALA A 164 3.15 -4.84 -3.94
N TYR A 165 1.99 -4.17 -4.04
CA TYR A 165 0.71 -4.69 -3.53
C TYR A 165 0.21 -5.91 -4.31
N VAL A 166 0.35 -5.92 -5.64
CA VAL A 166 0.08 -7.10 -6.46
C VAL A 166 0.95 -8.27 -6.00
N GLY A 167 2.24 -8.03 -5.78
CA GLY A 167 3.18 -9.04 -5.29
C GLY A 167 2.81 -9.60 -3.93
N MET A 168 2.53 -8.73 -2.95
CA MET A 168 2.06 -9.14 -1.63
C MET A 168 0.76 -9.95 -1.72
N GLY A 169 -0.24 -9.41 -2.42
CA GLY A 169 -1.54 -10.05 -2.57
C GLY A 169 -1.44 -11.42 -3.25
N TYR A 170 -0.62 -11.53 -4.31
CA TYR A 170 -0.37 -12.80 -5.00
C TYR A 170 0.31 -13.82 -4.09
N CYS A 171 1.35 -13.43 -3.36
CA CYS A 171 2.03 -14.31 -2.40
C CYS A 171 1.08 -14.82 -1.31
N ILE A 172 0.21 -13.96 -0.78
CA ILE A 172 -0.81 -14.33 0.22
C ILE A 172 -1.83 -15.29 -0.38
N TRP A 173 -2.42 -14.92 -1.51
CA TRP A 173 -3.51 -15.68 -2.14
C TRP A 173 -3.05 -17.05 -2.64
N ALA A 174 -1.90 -17.10 -3.33
CA ALA A 174 -1.32 -18.33 -3.86
C ALA A 174 -0.58 -19.16 -2.80
N GLY A 175 -0.47 -18.67 -1.56
CA GLY A 175 0.28 -19.34 -0.48
C GLY A 175 1.78 -19.44 -0.74
N LYS A 176 2.36 -18.55 -1.56
CA LYS A 176 3.78 -18.50 -1.93
C LYS A 176 4.60 -17.65 -0.95
N LEU A 177 4.35 -17.82 0.35
CA LEU A 177 5.13 -17.18 1.41
C LEU A 177 6.35 -18.05 1.73
N ASN A 178 7.51 -17.43 1.92
CA ASN A 178 8.79 -18.11 2.20
C ASN A 178 8.72 -18.90 3.52
N GLN A 179 8.05 -18.32 4.52
CA GLN A 179 7.75 -18.97 5.79
C GLN A 179 6.28 -19.37 5.82
N SER A 180 5.93 -20.42 5.08
CA SER A 180 4.61 -21.03 5.24
C SER A 180 4.45 -21.51 6.67
N SER A 181 3.48 -20.93 7.41
CA SER A 181 3.10 -21.31 8.77
C SER A 181 2.85 -22.84 8.93
N ALA A 182 2.69 -23.58 7.84
CA ALA A 182 2.58 -25.03 7.82
C ALA A 182 3.89 -25.78 8.15
N LYS A 183 5.07 -25.16 7.93
CA LYS A 183 6.36 -25.84 8.20
C LYS A 183 6.75 -25.83 9.68
N LYS A 184 6.20 -24.91 10.48
CA LYS A 184 6.48 -24.77 11.91
C LYS A 184 5.56 -25.64 12.76
N ASP A 185 4.28 -25.74 12.40
CA ASP A 185 3.32 -26.59 13.12
C ASP A 185 3.57 -28.10 12.86
N ALA A 186 4.05 -28.47 11.67
CA ALA A 186 4.49 -29.84 11.35
C ALA A 186 5.85 -30.22 11.96
N ALA A 187 6.72 -29.25 12.25
CA ALA A 187 8.02 -29.47 12.90
C ALA A 187 7.95 -29.47 14.43
N LEU A 188 6.82 -29.03 15.01
CA LEU A 188 6.54 -29.06 16.44
C LEU A 188 5.65 -30.26 16.84
N SER A 189 5.22 -31.06 15.87
CA SER A 189 4.39 -32.27 16.05
C SER A 189 5.07 -33.56 15.55
N ALA A 190 6.35 -33.48 15.17
CA ALA A 190 7.23 -34.61 14.82
C ALA A 190 8.38 -34.67 15.83
#